data_AF-A0A329TEI4-F1
#
_entry.id   AF-A0A329TEI4-F1
#
_cell.length_a   1.000
_cell.length_b   1.000
_cell.length_c   1.000
_cell.angle_alpha   90.00
_cell.angle_beta   90.00
_cell.angle_gamma   90.00
#
_symmetry.space_group_name_H-M   'P 1'
#
loop_
_entity.id
_entity.type
_entity.pdbx_description
1 polymer ?
#
loop_
_entity_poly.entity_id
_entity_poly.type
_entity_poly.pdbx_seq_one_letter_code
_entity_poly.pdbx_strand_id
1 'polypeptide(L)'
;NPFLDVAYFQKRKFDKGMHRLTGKFKTIWKNQNGLCYHCGMPMDVTEEREIFYLAPKAKTGTEDVRNMRYVHCACQRIYAENRLKK
;
A
#
# COMPACT_ATOMS: atom_id res chain seq x y z
N ASN A 1 15.11 -25.60 -12.46
CA ASN A 1 15.26 -24.76 -11.26
C ASN A 1 13.87 -24.62 -10.64
N PRO A 2 13.48 -25.51 -9.70
CA PRO A 2 12.11 -26.00 -9.71
C PRO A 2 11.05 -25.01 -9.24
N PHE A 3 11.38 -24.00 -8.42
CA PHE A 3 10.38 -23.05 -7.94
C PHE A 3 11.05 -21.72 -7.64
N LEU A 4 10.85 -20.72 -8.49
CA LEU A 4 10.98 -19.31 -8.11
C LEU A 4 10.09 -19.13 -6.88
N ASP A 5 10.70 -19.10 -5.69
CA ASP A 5 9.99 -19.11 -4.42
C ASP A 5 9.21 -17.79 -4.29
N VAL A 6 7.96 -17.80 -4.75
CA VAL A 6 7.05 -16.66 -4.72
C VAL A 6 6.94 -16.14 -3.28
N ALA A 7 6.93 -17.03 -2.29
CA ALA A 7 6.92 -16.66 -0.89
C ALA A 7 8.23 -15.96 -0.49
N TYR A 8 9.39 -16.41 -0.96
CA TYR A 8 10.66 -15.70 -0.78
C TYR A 8 10.62 -14.29 -1.37
N PHE A 9 10.16 -14.11 -2.61
CA PHE A 9 10.10 -12.78 -3.23
C PHE A 9 9.10 -11.86 -2.51
N GLN A 10 7.95 -12.38 -2.10
CA GLN A 10 6.97 -11.64 -1.31
C GLN A 10 7.54 -11.21 0.04
N LYS A 11 8.16 -12.15 0.78
CA LYS A 11 8.81 -11.86 2.05
C LYS A 11 9.93 -10.83 1.89
N ARG A 12 10.76 -10.97 0.86
CA ARG A 12 11.83 -10.01 0.56
C ARG A 12 11.29 -8.61 0.27
N LYS A 13 10.20 -8.49 -0.51
CA LYS A 13 9.54 -7.20 -0.75
C LYS A 13 9.00 -6.58 0.54
N PHE A 14 8.34 -7.40 1.37
CA PHE A 14 7.84 -6.96 2.67
C PHE A 14 8.95 -6.47 3.60
N ASP A 15 10.01 -7.26 3.78
CA ASP A 15 11.14 -6.97 4.64
C ASP A 15 11.86 -5.68 4.20
N LYS A 16 12.06 -5.51 2.89
CA LYS A 16 12.62 -4.28 2.30
C LYS A 16 11.79 -3.05 2.66
N GLY A 17 10.46 -3.17 2.67
CA GLY A 17 9.56 -2.12 3.14
C GLY A 17 9.69 -1.84 4.62
N MET A 18 9.80 -2.88 5.45
CA MET A 18 10.04 -2.75 6.88
C MET A 18 11.39 -2.10 7.21
N HIS A 19 12.43 -2.30 6.38
CA HIS A 19 13.73 -1.67 6.56
C HIS A 19 13.75 -0.20 6.12
N ARG A 20 13.07 0.14 5.02
CA ARG A 20 13.14 1.50 4.43
C ARG A 20 12.17 2.50 5.02
N LEU A 21 10.99 2.06 5.44
CA LEU A 21 9.94 2.96 5.94
C LEU A 21 10.15 3.25 7.42
N THR A 22 9.69 4.42 7.87
CA THR A 22 9.77 4.86 9.27
C THR A 22 8.44 5.45 9.74
N GLY A 23 8.29 5.58 11.07
CA GLY A 23 7.13 6.20 11.70
C GLY A 23 5.79 5.63 11.22
N LYS A 24 4.82 6.52 11.00
CA LYS A 24 3.46 6.15 10.55
C LYS A 24 3.44 5.35 9.25
N PHE A 25 4.35 5.65 8.32
CA PHE A 25 4.42 4.96 7.03
C PHE A 25 4.81 3.48 7.20
N LYS A 26 5.75 3.18 8.09
CA LYS A 26 6.09 1.79 8.45
C LYS A 26 4.90 1.08 9.10
N THR A 27 4.15 1.78 9.95
CA THR A 27 2.94 1.22 10.59
C THR A 27 1.88 0.85 9.56
N ILE A 28 1.61 1.71 8.57
CA ILE A 28 0.67 1.43 7.47
C ILE A 28 1.12 0.17 6.69
N TRP A 29 2.41 0.11 6.33
CA TRP A 29 2.98 -1.02 5.60
C TRP A 29 2.81 -2.34 6.36
N LYS A 30 3.13 -2.34 7.66
CA LYS A 30 2.95 -3.50 8.54
C LYS A 30 1.48 -3.92 8.63
N ASN A 31 0.57 -2.95 8.83
CA ASN A 31 -0.86 -3.23 8.94
C ASN A 31 -1.48 -3.82 7.66
N GLN A 32 -0.85 -3.58 6.51
CA GLN A 32 -1.26 -4.12 5.21
C GLN A 32 -0.46 -5.34 4.76
N ASN A 33 0.47 -5.84 5.56
CA ASN A 33 1.40 -6.91 5.17
C ASN A 33 2.15 -6.60 3.85
N GLY A 34 2.41 -5.33 3.55
CA GLY A 34 3.01 -4.89 2.28
C GLY A 34 2.16 -5.11 1.04
N LEU A 35 0.84 -5.30 1.19
CA LEU A 35 -0.10 -5.52 0.10
C LEU A 35 -0.83 -4.22 -0.28
N CYS A 36 -1.06 -4.04 -1.58
CA CYS A 36 -1.89 -2.96 -2.09
C CYS A 36 -3.33 -3.12 -1.60
N TYR A 37 -3.92 -2.06 -1.05
CA TYR A 37 -5.30 -2.08 -0.56
C TYR A 37 -6.35 -2.35 -1.64
N HIS A 38 -6.13 -1.86 -2.87
CA HIS A 38 -7.10 -1.99 -3.96
C HIS A 38 -7.08 -3.36 -4.64
N CYS A 39 -5.91 -3.99 -4.80
CA CYS A 39 -5.78 -5.24 -5.58
C CYS A 39 -5.28 -6.44 -4.77
N GLY A 40 -4.87 -6.25 -3.51
CA GLY A 40 -4.33 -7.32 -2.67
C GLY A 40 -2.94 -7.84 -3.07
N MET A 41 -2.35 -7.33 -4.16
CA MET A 41 -1.04 -7.79 -4.64
C MET A 41 0.12 -7.17 -3.85
N PRO A 42 1.24 -7.89 -3.68
CA PRO A 42 2.44 -7.40 -3.00
C PRO A 42 3.04 -6.18 -3.69
N MET A 43 3.36 -5.15 -2.91
CA MET A 43 4.02 -3.94 -3.38
C MET A 43 5.54 -4.04 -3.22
N ASP A 44 6.30 -3.29 -4.02
CA ASP A 44 7.73 -3.03 -3.74
C ASP A 44 7.91 -1.56 -3.34
N VAL A 45 8.59 -1.31 -2.22
CA VAL A 45 8.90 0.05 -1.76
C VAL A 45 9.91 0.80 -2.63
N THR A 46 10.53 0.18 -3.64
CA THR A 46 11.27 0.90 -4.69
C THR A 46 10.40 1.39 -5.83
N GLU A 47 9.19 0.86 -5.99
CA GLU A 47 8.24 1.32 -6.99
C GLU A 47 7.43 2.51 -6.45
N GLU A 48 6.87 3.29 -7.37
CA GLU A 48 5.96 4.38 -7.02
C GLU A 48 4.69 3.83 -6.36
N ARG A 49 4.22 4.56 -5.34
CA ARG A 49 3.05 4.20 -4.54
C ARG A 49 2.40 5.44 -3.98
N GLU A 50 1.10 5.33 -3.73
CA GLU A 50 0.30 6.40 -3.15
C GLU A 50 -0.28 6.00 -1.79
N ILE A 51 -0.66 7.02 -1.02
CA ILE A 51 -1.50 6.86 0.17
C ILE A 51 -2.93 7.20 -0.20
N PHE A 52 -3.77 6.18 -0.17
CA PHE A 52 -5.22 6.28 -0.23
C PHE A 52 -5.80 6.58 1.16
N TYR A 53 -6.79 7.48 1.23
CA TYR A 53 -7.50 7.82 2.46
C TYR A 53 -8.93 7.24 2.43
N LEU A 54 -9.32 6.46 3.44
CA LEU A 54 -10.66 5.85 3.51
C LEU A 54 -11.77 6.91 3.66
N ALA A 55 -11.49 7.96 4.44
CA ALA A 55 -12.33 9.12 4.64
C ALA A 55 -11.59 10.41 4.25
N PRO A 56 -12.27 11.43 3.71
CA PRO A 56 -11.64 12.70 3.36
C PRO A 56 -10.94 13.34 4.56
N LYS A 57 -9.75 13.91 4.34
CA LYS A 57 -8.95 14.59 5.38
C LYS A 57 -9.74 15.65 6.16
N ALA A 58 -10.65 16.35 5.49
CA ALA A 58 -11.50 17.37 6.08
C ALA A 58 -12.40 16.87 7.22
N LYS A 59 -12.71 15.57 7.27
CA LYS A 59 -13.54 14.97 8.33
C LYS A 59 -12.76 14.43 9.52
N THR A 60 -11.45 14.13 9.38
CA THR A 60 -10.69 13.41 10.41
C THR A 60 -9.75 14.31 11.22
N GLY A 61 -9.49 15.55 10.79
CA GLY A 61 -8.71 16.57 11.53
C GLY A 61 -7.22 16.25 11.77
N THR A 62 -6.83 14.99 11.71
CA THR A 62 -5.46 14.47 11.94
C THR A 62 -5.13 13.36 10.94
N GLU A 63 -3.84 13.22 10.60
CA GLU A 63 -3.36 12.10 9.77
C GLU A 63 -3.30 10.80 10.59
N ASP A 64 -4.46 10.16 10.70
CA ASP A 64 -4.61 8.88 11.38
C ASP A 64 -4.20 7.71 10.46
N VAL A 65 -3.24 6.90 10.91
CA VAL A 65 -2.80 5.65 10.26
C VAL A 65 -3.98 4.73 9.94
N ARG A 66 -5.03 4.72 10.78
CA ARG A 66 -6.23 3.91 10.56
C ARG A 66 -6.97 4.34 9.29
N ASN A 67 -6.87 5.60 8.90
CA ASN A 67 -7.48 6.17 7.70
C ASN A 67 -6.60 6.04 6.44
N MET A 68 -5.34 5.64 6.56
CA MET A 68 -4.36 5.64 5.47
C MET A 68 -4.10 4.23 4.93
N ARG A 69 -3.97 4.08 3.61
CA ARG A 69 -3.64 2.80 2.95
C ARG A 69 -2.63 3.00 1.81
N TYR A 70 -1.61 2.16 1.74
CA TYR A 70 -0.75 2.04 0.57
C TYR A 70 -1.49 1.37 -0.59
N VAL A 71 -1.31 1.95 -1.78
CA VAL A 71 -1.84 1.46 -3.05
C VAL A 71 -0.81 1.66 -4.16
N HIS A 72 -0.82 0.80 -5.18
CA HIS A 72 -0.12 1.09 -6.43
C HIS A 72 -0.73 2.33 -7.09
N CYS A 73 0.09 3.19 -7.71
CA CYS A 73 -0.40 4.37 -8.45
C CYS A 73 -1.42 3.98 -9.53
N ALA A 74 -1.14 2.91 -10.29
CA ALA A 74 -2.06 2.41 -11.32
C ALA A 74 -3.41 1.97 -10.74
N CYS A 75 -3.41 1.26 -9.59
CA CYS A 75 -4.65 0.86 -8.93
C CYS A 75 -5.45 2.08 -8.44
N GLN A 76 -4.76 3.10 -7.91
CA GLN A 76 -5.40 4.32 -7.45
C GLN A 76 -6.04 5.10 -8.61
N ARG A 77 -5.36 5.19 -9.75
CA ARG A 77 -5.90 5.81 -10.97
C ARG A 77 -7.19 5.12 -11.43
N ILE A 78 -7.16 3.79 -11.56
CA ILE A 78 -8.34 2.98 -11.94
C ILE A 78 -9.48 3.17 -10.95
N TYR A 79 -9.18 3.16 -9.64
CA TYR A 79 -10.17 3.38 -8.60
C TYR A 79 -10.84 4.77 -8.72
N ALA A 80 -10.05 5.83 -8.95
CA ALA A 80 -10.55 7.19 -9.12
C ALA A 80 -11.42 7.34 -10.37
N GLU A 81 -10.98 6.81 -11.51
CA GLU A 81 -11.75 6.81 -12.77
C GLU A 81 -13.10 6.10 -12.61
N ASN A 82 -13.12 4.96 -11.92
CA ASN A 82 -14.36 4.21 -11.67
C ASN A 82 -15.31 4.93 -10.71
N ARG A 83 -14.80 5.81 -9.83
CA ARG A 83 -15.65 6.62 -8.94
C ARG A 83 -16.32 7.79 -9.65
N LEU A 84 -15.67 8.37 -10.66
CA LEU A 84 -16.23 9.49 -11.44
C LEU A 84 -17.33 9.06 -12.42
N LYS A 85 -17.36 7.77 -12.78
CA LYS A 85 -18.39 7.18 -13.65
C LYS A 85 -19.68 6.80 -12.91
N LYS A 86 -19.73 6.98 -11.59
CA LYS A 86 -20.92 6.75 -10.75
C LYS A 86 -21.54 8.09 -10.38
#